data_AF-A0A0S4THE5-F1
#
_entry.id   AF-A0A0S4THE5-F1
#
_cell.length_a   1.000
_cell.length_b   1.000
_cell.length_c   1.000
_cell.angle_alpha   90.00
_cell.angle_beta   90.00
_cell.angle_gamma   90.00
#
_symmetry.space_group_name_H-M   'P 1'
#
loop_
_entity.id
_entity.type
_entity.pdbx_description
1 polymer ?
#
loop_
_entity_poly.entity_id
_entity_poly.type
_entity_poly.pdbx_seq_one_letter_code
_entity_poly.pdbx_strand_id
1 'polypeptide(L)'
;MFNYRVYYRTVRLPPEDSEIGDPISLCLEIEDLPGIESSYINDQFINRYFNMARRELFIPPGTKDIIPFKIWRPPKVPLAAGQKYLPLTQGRMGFIFVCDINDIDSIKAIELLYQKFQSISELSISSIKPVVFLCANKVDKDTETKNFELNLFRIEDFASRMFIRLWKTSALTGKNIRHVSDKIH
;
A
#
# COMPACT_ATOMS: atom_id res chain seq x y z
N MET A 1 -10.06 15.48 12.24
CA MET A 1 -8.61 15.33 12.03
C MET A 1 -8.35 13.84 11.89
N PHE A 2 -7.93 13.36 10.70
CA PHE A 2 -7.66 11.93 10.50
C PHE A 2 -6.46 11.52 11.35
N ASN A 3 -6.61 10.45 12.14
CA ASN A 3 -5.55 9.93 13.00
C ASN A 3 -4.78 8.85 12.21
N TYR A 4 -3.83 9.27 11.38
CA TYR A 4 -3.01 8.37 10.58
C TYR A 4 -2.00 7.64 11.47
N ARG A 5 -1.90 6.32 11.29
CA ARG A 5 -0.89 5.50 11.96
C ARG A 5 0.17 5.10 10.96
N VAL A 6 1.42 5.40 11.29
CA VAL A 6 2.57 5.06 10.45
C VAL A 6 3.39 4.03 11.20
N TYR A 7 3.68 2.91 10.54
CA TYR A 7 4.44 1.81 11.11
C TYR A 7 5.76 1.66 10.35
N TYR A 8 6.83 1.45 11.11
CA TYR A 8 8.15 1.15 10.56
C TYR A 8 8.53 -0.29 10.89
N ARG A 9 9.04 -1.02 9.89
CA ARG A 9 9.53 -2.38 10.11
C ARG A 9 10.80 -2.62 9.29
N THR A 10 11.84 -3.11 9.94
CA THR A 10 13.01 -3.63 9.24
C THR A 10 12.74 -5.07 8.79
N VAL A 11 13.00 -5.34 7.52
CA VAL A 11 12.89 -6.68 6.93
C VAL A 11 14.25 -7.07 6.37
N ARG A 12 14.63 -8.33 6.54
CA ARG A 12 15.84 -8.89 5.91
C ARG A 12 15.40 -9.77 4.75
N LEU A 13 15.83 -9.39 3.55
CA LEU A 13 15.64 -10.20 2.36
C LEU A 13 16.82 -11.18 2.21
N PRO A 14 16.57 -12.39 1.72
CA PRO A 14 17.64 -13.28 1.29
C PRO A 14 18.45 -12.63 0.15
N PRO A 15 19.70 -13.04 -0.08
CA PRO A 15 20.49 -12.55 -1.20
C PRO A 15 19.82 -12.91 -2.52
N GLU A 16 19.75 -11.97 -3.47
CA GLU A 16 18.93 -12.15 -4.68
C GLU A 16 19.37 -13.31 -5.59
N ASP A 17 20.61 -13.82 -5.50
CA ASP A 17 21.09 -14.85 -6.44
C ASP A 17 22.15 -15.83 -5.88
N SER A 18 22.32 -15.96 -4.56
CA SER A 18 23.27 -16.95 -4.00
C SER A 18 22.97 -17.33 -2.54
N GLU A 19 23.17 -18.61 -2.21
CA GLU A 19 23.17 -19.08 -0.80
C GLU A 19 24.32 -18.45 0.03
N ILE A 20 25.25 -17.75 -0.62
CA ILE A 20 26.39 -17.07 -0.01
C ILE A 20 26.32 -15.58 -0.38
N GLY A 21 25.64 -14.81 0.45
CA GLY A 21 25.59 -13.35 0.36
C GLY A 21 25.06 -12.73 1.65
N ASP A 22 25.38 -11.46 1.89
CA ASP A 22 24.86 -10.74 3.03
C ASP A 22 23.36 -10.42 2.83
N PRO A 23 22.50 -10.65 3.84
CA PRO A 23 21.09 -10.35 3.73
C PRO A 23 20.86 -8.85 3.55
N ILE A 24 20.00 -8.49 2.60
CA ILE A 24 19.66 -7.09 2.36
C ILE A 24 18.68 -6.65 3.44
N SER A 25 19.08 -5.67 4.25
CA SER A 25 18.18 -5.08 5.26
C SER A 25 17.44 -3.90 4.67
N LEU A 26 16.11 -4.00 4.60
CA LEU A 26 15.20 -2.95 4.13
C LEU A 26 14.42 -2.36 5.30
N CYS A 27 14.08 -1.06 5.20
CA CYS A 27 13.13 -0.42 6.10
C CYS A 27 11.82 -0.18 5.34
N LEU A 28 10.73 -0.75 5.83
CA LEU A 28 9.38 -0.55 5.32
C LEU A 28 8.68 0.55 6.12
N GLU A 29 8.11 1.52 5.41
CA GLU A 29 7.13 2.47 5.93
C GLU A 29 5.74 2.01 5.49
N ILE A 30 4.85 1.74 6.44
CA ILE A 30 3.46 1.37 6.18
C ILE A 30 2.58 2.52 6.67
N GLU A 31 1.90 3.16 5.73
CA GLU A 31 0.94 4.24 5.99
C GLU A 31 -0.47 3.62 6.05
N ASP A 32 -1.07 3.59 7.25
CA ASP A 32 -2.44 3.12 7.45
C ASP A 32 -3.42 4.28 7.26
N LEU A 33 -4.31 4.13 6.28
CA LEU A 33 -5.32 5.13 5.95
C LEU A 33 -6.64 4.74 6.63
N PRO A 34 -7.31 5.67 7.33
CA PRO A 34 -8.61 5.39 7.93
C PRO A 34 -9.63 5.01 6.85
N GLY A 35 -10.68 4.29 7.23
CA GLY A 35 -11.79 3.94 6.33
C GLY A 35 -12.24 5.14 5.50
N ILE A 36 -12.17 5.00 4.18
CA ILE A 36 -12.38 6.10 3.25
C ILE A 36 -13.81 6.01 2.72
N GLU A 37 -14.66 6.98 3.07
CA GLU A 37 -15.91 7.15 2.32
C GLU A 37 -15.59 7.70 0.93
N SER A 38 -16.34 7.23 -0.07
CA SER A 38 -16.17 7.65 -1.47
C SER A 38 -16.20 9.18 -1.65
N SER A 39 -16.92 9.90 -0.79
CA SER A 39 -17.00 11.36 -0.75
C SER A 39 -15.65 12.06 -0.50
N TYR A 40 -14.71 11.40 0.17
CA TYR A 40 -13.37 11.94 0.45
C TYR A 40 -12.35 11.65 -0.66
N ILE A 41 -12.70 10.84 -1.67
CA ILE A 41 -11.81 10.47 -2.77
C ILE A 41 -11.79 11.55 -3.86
N ASN A 42 -11.16 12.69 -3.54
CA ASN A 42 -10.95 13.80 -4.46
C ASN A 42 -9.49 13.88 -4.96
N ASP A 43 -9.21 14.80 -5.88
CA ASP A 43 -7.88 14.90 -6.49
C ASP A 43 -6.81 15.29 -5.46
N GLN A 44 -7.17 16.03 -4.41
CA GLN A 44 -6.25 16.35 -3.33
C GLN A 44 -5.86 15.09 -2.52
N PHE A 45 -6.82 14.23 -2.21
CA PHE A 45 -6.57 12.93 -1.57
C PHE A 45 -5.64 12.10 -2.44
N ILE A 46 -6.01 11.95 -3.72
CA ILE A 46 -5.30 11.12 -4.67
C ILE A 46 -3.86 11.62 -4.88
N ASN A 47 -3.65 12.92 -5.09
CA ASN A 47 -2.31 13.51 -5.24
C ASN A 47 -1.45 13.38 -3.97
N ARG A 48 -2.07 13.28 -2.79
CA ARG A 48 -1.33 13.09 -1.54
C ARG A 48 -0.89 11.64 -1.36
N TYR A 49 -1.78 10.69 -1.61
CA TYR A 49 -1.57 9.29 -1.25
C TYR A 49 -1.10 8.41 -2.42
N PHE A 50 -1.35 8.80 -3.67
CA PHE A 50 -0.96 8.03 -4.86
C PHE A 50 0.17 8.67 -5.67
N ASN A 51 0.77 9.76 -5.18
CA ASN A 51 1.94 10.32 -5.82
C ASN A 51 3.12 9.34 -5.73
N MET A 52 3.61 8.94 -6.90
CA MET A 52 4.74 8.02 -7.11
C MET A 52 5.97 8.73 -7.66
N ALA A 53 5.94 10.07 -7.79
CA ALA A 53 7.11 10.84 -8.19
C ALA A 53 8.25 10.51 -7.22
N ARG A 54 9.41 10.14 -7.75
CA ARG A 54 10.63 9.94 -6.97
C ARG A 54 11.42 11.24 -7.02
N ARG A 55 11.93 11.67 -5.88
CA ARG A 55 12.86 12.81 -5.84
C ARG A 55 14.21 12.34 -6.36
N GLU A 56 14.75 13.02 -7.37
CA GLU A 56 16.14 12.84 -7.75
C GLU A 56 17.05 13.23 -6.58
N LEU A 57 17.90 12.29 -6.17
CA LEU A 57 18.88 12.53 -5.13
C LEU A 57 20.15 13.07 -5.78
N PHE A 58 20.49 14.31 -5.46
CA PHE A 58 21.79 14.85 -5.82
C PHE A 58 22.85 14.28 -4.87
N ILE A 59 23.77 13.48 -5.42
CA ILE A 59 24.92 12.94 -4.68
C ILE A 59 26.11 13.87 -4.95
N PRO A 60 26.64 14.59 -3.94
CA PRO A 60 27.79 15.46 -4.15
C PRO A 60 29.01 14.68 -4.67
N PRO A 61 29.81 15.28 -5.58
CA PRO A 61 31.05 14.66 -6.05
C PRO A 61 31.98 14.28 -4.89
N GLY A 62 32.52 13.05 -4.90
CA GLY A 62 33.40 12.54 -3.85
C GLY A 62 32.70 11.85 -2.66
N THR A 63 31.37 11.73 -2.69
CA THR A 63 30.63 10.95 -1.69
C THR A 63 30.93 9.46 -1.86
N LYS A 64 31.68 8.86 -0.91
CA LYS A 64 32.08 7.44 -0.94
C LYS A 64 30.98 6.48 -0.49
N ASP A 65 29.98 7.00 0.23
CA ASP A 65 28.95 6.21 0.89
C ASP A 65 27.57 6.70 0.42
N ILE A 66 26.98 5.97 -0.52
CA ILE A 66 25.70 6.26 -1.15
C ILE A 66 24.55 5.47 -0.51
N ILE A 67 24.75 4.94 0.71
CA ILE A 67 23.70 4.19 1.40
C ILE A 67 22.49 5.11 1.60
N PRO A 68 21.27 4.70 1.15
CA PRO A 68 20.07 5.53 1.19
C PRO A 68 19.83 6.16 2.56
N PHE A 69 20.00 5.42 3.65
CA PHE A 69 19.74 5.91 5.01
C PHE A 69 20.64 7.06 5.48
N LYS A 70 21.78 7.31 4.81
CA LYS A 70 22.64 8.47 5.09
C LYS A 70 22.19 9.73 4.35
N ILE A 71 21.53 9.54 3.20
CA ILE A 71 21.03 10.62 2.33
C ILE A 71 19.61 11.01 2.72
N TRP A 72 18.77 10.04 3.09
CA TRP A 72 17.40 10.26 3.53
C TRP A 72 17.37 10.81 4.95
N ARG A 73 16.68 11.94 5.15
CA ARG A 73 16.39 12.44 6.49
C ARG A 73 15.40 11.49 7.16
N PRO A 74 15.57 11.18 8.46
CA PRO A 74 14.60 10.36 9.18
C PRO A 74 13.20 11.00 9.10
N PRO A 75 12.14 10.18 9.07
CA PRO A 75 10.77 10.64 8.97
C PRO A 75 10.50 11.53 10.19
N LYS A 76 9.93 12.71 9.94
CA LYS A 76 9.38 13.52 11.03
C LYS A 76 7.99 13.00 11.32
N VAL A 77 7.91 11.97 12.15
CA VAL A 77 6.66 11.70 12.88
C VAL A 77 6.37 12.97 13.69
N PRO A 78 5.24 13.65 13.51
CA PRO A 78 4.96 14.88 14.23
C PRO A 78 4.85 14.57 15.73
N LEU A 79 5.85 14.97 16.50
CA LEU A 79 5.93 14.78 17.96
C LEU A 79 5.23 15.91 18.72
N ALA A 80 4.84 16.99 18.03
CA ALA A 80 4.21 18.17 18.62
C ALA A 80 3.00 18.65 17.80
N ALA A 81 2.05 19.30 18.49
CA ALA A 81 0.90 19.93 17.87
C ALA A 81 1.34 20.97 16.81
N GLY A 82 0.77 20.88 15.61
CA GLY A 82 1.09 21.77 14.49
C GLY A 82 2.21 21.28 13.56
N GLN A 83 2.93 20.21 13.91
CA GLN A 83 3.87 19.58 12.97
C GLN A 83 3.10 18.83 11.88
N LYS A 84 3.44 19.11 10.61
CA LYS A 84 2.87 18.39 9.46
C LYS A 84 3.61 17.07 9.27
N TYR A 85 2.86 15.97 9.15
CA TYR A 85 3.40 14.69 8.69
C TYR A 85 4.08 14.87 7.32
N LEU A 86 5.30 14.36 7.22
CA LEU A 86 6.08 14.28 5.98
C LEU A 86 6.49 12.81 5.82
N PRO A 87 5.90 12.05 4.87
CA PRO A 87 6.29 10.66 4.64
C PRO A 87 7.77 10.58 4.29
N LEU A 88 8.46 9.50 4.70
CA LEU A 88 9.87 9.31 4.36
C LEU A 88 10.05 9.31 2.86
N THR A 89 9.17 8.65 2.10
CA THR A 89 9.41 8.36 0.69
C THR A 89 8.38 9.02 -0.22
N GLN A 90 8.90 9.79 -1.18
CA GLN A 90 8.23 10.02 -2.45
C GLN A 90 8.60 8.84 -3.37
N GLY A 91 7.61 8.17 -3.98
CA GLY A 91 7.83 6.95 -4.78
C GLY A 91 7.42 5.64 -4.10
N ARG A 92 6.15 5.56 -3.67
CA ARG A 92 5.55 4.37 -3.05
C ARG A 92 5.76 3.12 -3.91
N MET A 93 6.21 2.04 -3.29
CA MET A 93 6.56 0.79 -3.98
C MET A 93 5.41 -0.21 -4.07
N GLY A 94 4.36 -0.04 -3.26
CA GLY A 94 3.20 -0.90 -3.33
C GLY A 94 1.99 -0.34 -2.59
N PHE A 95 0.83 -0.91 -2.90
CA PHE A 95 -0.47 -0.57 -2.32
C PHE A 95 -1.24 -1.83 -1.95
N ILE A 96 -1.90 -1.78 -0.80
CA ILE A 96 -2.86 -2.80 -0.36
C ILE A 96 -4.22 -2.12 -0.26
N PHE A 97 -5.11 -2.41 -1.21
CA PHE A 97 -6.48 -1.96 -1.21
C PHE A 97 -7.31 -2.94 -0.40
N VAL A 98 -7.94 -2.48 0.70
CA VAL A 98 -8.68 -3.36 1.61
C VAL A 98 -10.15 -2.95 1.63
N CYS A 99 -11.05 -3.90 1.35
CA CYS A 99 -12.48 -3.72 1.57
C CYS A 99 -13.01 -4.70 2.61
N ASP A 100 -14.11 -4.34 3.26
CA ASP A 100 -14.92 -5.28 4.03
C ASP A 100 -15.89 -5.99 3.07
N ILE A 101 -15.80 -7.31 2.97
CA ILE A 101 -16.62 -8.10 2.04
C ILE A 101 -18.12 -8.05 2.36
N ASN A 102 -18.46 -7.70 3.61
CA ASN A 102 -19.84 -7.56 4.05
C ASN A 102 -20.39 -6.15 3.87
N ASP A 103 -19.59 -5.21 3.36
CA ASP A 103 -19.97 -3.83 3.13
C ASP A 103 -19.81 -3.46 1.65
N ILE A 104 -20.96 -3.29 0.97
CA ILE A 104 -20.99 -2.96 -0.45
C ILE A 104 -20.40 -1.57 -0.74
N ASP A 105 -20.50 -0.64 0.19
CA ASP A 105 -19.98 0.71 -0.02
C ASP A 105 -18.46 0.74 0.12
N SER A 106 -17.89 -0.10 1.00
CA SER A 106 -16.45 -0.38 1.05
C SER A 106 -15.92 -0.94 -0.28
N ILE A 107 -16.67 -1.86 -0.91
CA ILE A 107 -16.30 -2.43 -2.22
C ILE A 107 -16.31 -1.34 -3.31
N LYS A 108 -17.40 -0.56 -3.41
CA LYS A 108 -17.50 0.53 -4.39
C LYS A 108 -16.40 1.59 -4.19
N ALA A 109 -16.08 1.91 -2.94
CA ALA A 109 -15.02 2.87 -2.63
C ALA A 109 -13.66 2.37 -3.14
N ILE A 110 -13.34 1.08 -2.95
CA ILE A 110 -12.10 0.48 -3.45
C ILE A 110 -12.08 0.39 -4.99
N GLU A 111 -13.19 0.05 -5.64
CA GLU A 111 -13.30 0.07 -7.10
C GLU A 111 -12.97 1.46 -7.66
N LEU A 112 -13.60 2.50 -7.10
CA LEU A 112 -13.36 3.90 -7.48
C LEU A 112 -11.91 4.31 -7.21
N LEU A 113 -11.39 3.95 -6.04
CA LEU A 113 -10.05 4.30 -5.63
C LEU A 113 -9.00 3.67 -6.56
N TYR A 114 -9.18 2.40 -6.95
CA TYR A 114 -8.29 1.72 -7.87
C TYR A 114 -8.35 2.32 -9.29
N GLN A 115 -9.54 2.70 -9.78
CA GLN A 115 -9.66 3.40 -11.06
C GLN A 115 -8.88 4.72 -11.07
N LYS A 116 -8.96 5.50 -9.99
CA LYS A 116 -8.16 6.74 -9.84
C LYS A 116 -6.66 6.47 -9.67
N PHE A 117 -6.29 5.35 -9.07
CA PHE A 117 -4.91 4.91 -9.01
C PHE A 117 -4.36 4.59 -10.41
N GLN A 118 -5.12 3.87 -11.24
CA GLN A 118 -4.69 3.50 -12.59
C GLN A 118 -4.41 4.71 -13.46
N SER A 119 -5.28 5.72 -13.46
CA SER A 119 -5.08 6.93 -14.26
C SER A 119 -3.77 7.64 -13.92
N ILE A 120 -3.36 7.65 -12.64
CA ILE A 120 -2.06 8.20 -12.23
C ILE A 120 -0.91 7.28 -12.57
N SER A 121 -1.11 5.97 -12.40
CA SER A 121 -0.09 4.98 -12.72
C SER A 121 0.30 5.04 -14.19
N GLU A 122 -0.67 5.15 -15.10
CA GLU A 122 -0.46 5.28 -16.54
C GLU A 122 0.29 6.55 -16.91
N LEU A 123 -0.02 7.68 -16.26
CA LEU A 123 0.64 8.96 -16.48
C LEU A 123 2.06 9.03 -15.88
N SER A 124 2.40 8.13 -14.94
CA SER A 124 3.72 8.15 -14.31
C SER A 124 4.81 7.62 -15.25
N ILE A 125 5.82 8.47 -15.48
CA ILE A 125 7.02 8.18 -16.30
C ILE A 125 8.01 7.25 -15.55
N SER A 126 7.73 6.92 -14.29
CA SER A 126 8.59 6.05 -13.47
C SER A 126 8.77 4.67 -14.12
N SER A 127 10.03 4.23 -14.24
CA SER A 127 10.39 2.87 -14.69
C SER A 127 9.90 1.78 -13.74
N ILE A 128 9.70 2.13 -12.46
CA ILE A 128 9.19 1.21 -11.43
C ILE A 128 7.71 1.50 -11.22
N LYS A 129 6.86 0.55 -11.59
CA LYS A 129 5.43 0.54 -11.24
C LYS A 129 5.25 -0.09 -9.85
N PRO A 130 4.36 0.43 -9.00
CA PRO A 130 4.13 -0.15 -7.68
C PRO A 130 3.37 -1.47 -7.80
N VAL A 131 3.62 -2.38 -6.86
CA VAL A 131 2.87 -3.63 -6.75
C VAL A 131 1.53 -3.37 -6.06
N VAL A 132 0.43 -3.86 -6.63
CA VAL A 132 -0.91 -3.66 -6.06
C VAL A 132 -1.53 -4.97 -5.65
N PHE A 133 -2.03 -5.01 -4.41
CA PHE A 133 -2.82 -6.09 -3.87
C PHE A 133 -4.21 -5.60 -3.51
N LEU A 134 -5.22 -6.42 -3.83
CA LEU A 134 -6.59 -6.23 -3.39
C LEU A 134 -6.90 -7.25 -2.30
N CYS A 135 -7.46 -6.81 -1.19
CA CYS A 135 -7.77 -7.64 -0.03
C CYS A 135 -9.27 -7.51 0.30
N ALA A 136 -10.03 -8.57 0.02
CA ALA A 136 -11.38 -8.73 0.53
C ALA A 136 -11.28 -9.26 1.97
N ASN A 137 -11.45 -8.38 2.95
CA ASN A 137 -11.29 -8.69 4.37
C ASN A 137 -12.62 -9.08 5.02
N LYS A 138 -12.54 -9.66 6.22
CA LYS A 138 -13.67 -10.14 7.04
C LYS A 138 -14.46 -11.27 6.39
N VAL A 139 -13.77 -12.17 5.66
CA VAL A 139 -14.39 -13.36 5.04
C VAL A 139 -14.85 -14.42 6.05
N ASP A 140 -14.62 -14.18 7.34
CA ASP A 140 -15.11 -14.97 8.47
C ASP A 140 -16.50 -14.51 8.96
N LYS A 141 -16.98 -13.34 8.53
CA LYS A 141 -18.22 -12.74 9.01
C LYS A 141 -19.36 -12.96 8.00
N ASP A 142 -20.54 -13.33 8.51
CA ASP A 142 -21.84 -13.41 7.80
C ASP A 142 -21.82 -14.15 6.44
N THR A 143 -21.07 -15.25 6.39
CA THR A 143 -20.72 -15.97 5.15
C THR A 143 -21.88 -16.69 4.46
N GLU A 144 -22.99 -16.94 5.16
CA GLU A 144 -24.15 -17.67 4.65
C GLU A 144 -25.22 -16.75 4.03
N THR A 145 -24.93 -15.46 3.91
CA THR A 145 -25.87 -14.49 3.35
C THR A 145 -25.73 -14.37 1.83
N LYS A 146 -26.84 -14.20 1.12
CA LYS A 146 -26.82 -13.91 -0.32
C LYS A 146 -26.01 -12.65 -0.66
N ASN A 147 -25.98 -11.68 0.26
CA ASN A 147 -25.21 -10.45 0.09
C ASN A 147 -23.70 -10.75 0.11
N PHE A 148 -23.24 -11.64 0.98
CA PHE A 148 -21.85 -12.06 1.02
C PHE A 148 -21.42 -12.71 -0.31
N GLU A 149 -22.20 -13.67 -0.82
CA GLU A 149 -21.91 -14.34 -2.09
C GLU A 149 -21.87 -13.36 -3.26
N LEU A 150 -22.85 -12.44 -3.33
CA LEU A 150 -22.91 -11.42 -4.39
C LEU A 150 -21.72 -10.46 -4.33
N ASN A 151 -21.35 -10.02 -3.13
CA ASN A 151 -20.21 -9.14 -2.91
C ASN A 151 -18.88 -9.84 -3.25
N LEU A 152 -18.76 -11.12 -2.91
CA LEU A 152 -17.62 -11.95 -3.24
C LEU A 152 -17.47 -12.11 -4.76
N PHE A 153 -18.56 -12.46 -5.45
CA PHE A 153 -18.56 -12.53 -6.91
C PHE A 153 -18.15 -11.19 -7.54
N ARG A 154 -18.70 -10.08 -7.04
CA ARG A 154 -18.39 -8.74 -7.54
C ARG A 154 -16.91 -8.39 -7.43
N ILE A 155 -16.30 -8.62 -6.27
CA ILE A 155 -14.89 -8.28 -6.06
C ILE A 155 -13.96 -9.20 -6.85
N GLU A 156 -14.34 -10.47 -7.06
CA GLU A 156 -13.61 -11.42 -7.91
C GLU A 156 -13.67 -11.04 -9.38
N ASP A 157 -14.85 -10.69 -9.89
CA ASP A 157 -15.03 -10.18 -11.24
C ASP A 157 -14.20 -8.91 -11.45
N PHE A 158 -14.28 -7.96 -10.53
CA PHE A 158 -13.48 -6.73 -10.57
C PHE A 158 -11.98 -7.04 -10.61
N ALA A 159 -11.48 -7.87 -9.69
CA ALA A 159 -10.06 -8.24 -9.65
C ALA A 159 -9.60 -8.88 -10.96
N SER A 160 -10.44 -9.76 -11.54
CA SER A 160 -10.16 -10.45 -12.80
C SER A 160 -10.10 -9.48 -13.98
N ARG A 161 -11.08 -8.58 -14.11
CA ARG A 161 -11.12 -7.55 -15.18
C ARG A 161 -9.95 -6.58 -15.10
N MET A 162 -9.51 -6.24 -13.89
CA MET A 162 -8.44 -5.28 -13.66
C MET A 162 -7.05 -5.93 -13.56
N PHE A 163 -6.95 -7.26 -13.69
CA PHE A 163 -5.73 -8.06 -13.53
C PHE A 163 -4.99 -7.82 -12.20
N ILE A 164 -5.73 -7.68 -11.10
CA ILE A 164 -5.19 -7.44 -9.76
C ILE A 164 -5.17 -8.75 -8.96
N ARG A 165 -4.12 -8.97 -8.18
CA ARG A 165 -4.08 -10.08 -7.21
C ARG A 165 -5.08 -9.82 -6.07
N LEU A 166 -6.13 -10.63 -6.01
CA LEU A 166 -7.11 -10.63 -4.93
C LEU A 166 -6.75 -11.65 -3.85
N TRP A 167 -6.80 -11.20 -2.60
CA TRP A 167 -6.67 -12.02 -1.41
C TRP A 167 -7.93 -11.96 -0.57
N LYS A 168 -8.55 -13.13 -0.35
CA LYS A 168 -9.65 -13.29 0.61
C LYS A 168 -9.05 -13.46 2.00
N THR A 169 -9.24 -12.48 2.88
CA THR A 169 -8.53 -12.36 4.15
C THR A 169 -9.48 -12.27 5.33
N SER A 170 -9.00 -12.69 6.48
CA SER A 170 -9.65 -12.43 7.76
C SER A 170 -8.59 -11.99 8.76
N ALA A 171 -8.61 -10.71 9.11
CA ALA A 171 -7.74 -10.18 10.15
C ALA A 171 -8.04 -10.81 11.54
N LEU A 172 -9.29 -11.23 11.78
CA LEU A 172 -9.69 -11.86 13.05
C LEU A 172 -9.08 -13.26 13.21
N THR A 173 -9.15 -14.08 12.16
CA THR A 173 -8.67 -15.48 12.20
C THR A 173 -7.22 -15.62 11.72
N GLY A 174 -6.65 -14.57 11.16
CA GLY A 174 -5.32 -14.59 10.51
C GLY A 174 -5.31 -15.24 9.12
N LYS A 175 -6.46 -15.64 8.59
CA LYS A 175 -6.58 -16.29 7.27
C LYS A 175 -5.96 -15.42 6.17
N ASN A 176 -5.00 -16.00 5.45
CA ASN A 176 -4.28 -15.41 4.32
C ASN A 176 -3.50 -14.12 4.58
N ILE A 177 -3.40 -13.65 5.84
CA ILE A 177 -2.64 -12.42 6.18
C ILE A 177 -1.13 -12.60 5.94
N ARG A 178 -0.59 -13.77 6.26
CA ARG A 178 0.83 -14.09 5.98
C ARG A 178 1.11 -14.11 4.48
N HIS A 179 0.23 -14.71 3.68
CA HIS A 179 0.42 -14.75 2.23
C HIS A 179 0.39 -13.37 1.56
N VAL A 180 -0.46 -12.45 2.04
CA VAL A 180 -0.42 -11.05 1.60
C VAL A 180 0.93 -10.42 1.95
N SER A 181 1.42 -10.65 3.17
CA SER A 181 2.68 -10.08 3.65
C SER A 181 3.89 -10.64 2.89
N ASP A 182 3.95 -11.96 2.71
CA ASP A 182 5.09 -12.68 2.11
C ASP A 182 5.22 -12.40 0.61
N LYS A 183 4.15 -11.96 -0.06
CA LYS A 183 4.14 -11.65 -1.51
C LYS A 183 4.37 -10.17 -1.83
N ILE A 184 4.41 -9.31 -0.82
CA ILE A 184 4.83 -7.91 -0.94
C ILE A 184 6.38 -7.80 -0.98
N HIS A 185 7.08 -8.90 -0.70
CA HIS A 185 8.53 -9.03 -0.74
C HIS A 185 9.04 -9.55 -2.09
#